data_AF-A0A238U9D4-F1
#
_entry.id   AF-A0A238U9D4-F1
#
_cell.length_a   1.000
_cell.length_b   1.000
_cell.length_c   1.000
_cell.angle_alpha   90.00
_cell.angle_beta   90.00
_cell.angle_gamma   90.00
#
_symmetry.space_group_name_H-M   'P 1'
#
loop_
_entity.id
_entity.type
_entity.pdbx_description
1 polymer ?
#
loop_
_entity_poly.entity_id
_entity_poly.type
_entity_poly.pdbx_seq_one_letter_code
_entity_poly.pdbx_strand_id
1 'polypeptide(L)'
;MNAPCTFSIKNGGISQYFDVSYLDIVRNGDTSVLKQNQKTPFNQIIKKYEPTPNFLNDVNRIKFKHDLHRQIMSKRGKNLKELGTLSNNQKKSCKKVCENIINTVIFSRERNSDYKTGQYVVFVTLTLPSKQQHSDKQIKRLQTRYIENLQKTYGVKYYVWKAEAQKNGNIHFHLLLDKWIHHTVHRKLWNKQLDKLGYLDSFQSKHGHRNPNTTDVKSLKKDDKGRKIKNPTSYIVKYMTKFEFGKRPILGKLWGCSDEAKQLDYPKYQEGQPLFDHVVHLINSKKLKQVLKEDFFSFFSGRSYEVISTKYKKLWSDIKDFYKLQNGNIEPRTISQKEFIRLKNYIPEQTPTIPKIEILQQPTFEQVKLNYGNPAFWTNNLK
;
A
#
# COMPACT_ATOMS: atom_id res chain seq x y z
N MET A 1 -7.25 -25.11 -12.19
CA MET A 1 -6.27 -25.48 -11.15
C MET A 1 -7.03 -25.68 -9.85
N ASN A 2 -6.86 -26.83 -9.20
CA ASN A 2 -7.39 -27.10 -7.86
C ASN A 2 -6.38 -26.64 -6.79
N ALA A 3 -5.92 -25.39 -6.91
CA ALA A 3 -5.00 -24.79 -5.97
C ALA A 3 -5.80 -24.08 -4.87
N PRO A 4 -5.43 -24.21 -3.58
CA PRO A 4 -6.06 -23.44 -2.51
C PRO A 4 -6.03 -21.96 -2.84
N CYS A 5 -7.13 -21.25 -2.60
CA CYS A 5 -7.18 -19.83 -2.91
C CYS A 5 -7.57 -18.95 -1.72
N THR A 6 -7.08 -17.71 -1.77
CA THR A 6 -7.39 -16.67 -0.79
C THR A 6 -7.98 -15.47 -1.51
N PHE A 7 -9.12 -15.00 -1.03
CA PHE A 7 -9.71 -13.74 -1.48
C PHE A 7 -9.29 -12.59 -0.59
N SER A 8 -9.01 -11.43 -1.18
CA SER A 8 -8.82 -10.16 -0.47
C SER A 8 -9.87 -9.16 -0.96
N ILE A 9 -10.68 -8.64 -0.04
CA ILE A 9 -11.84 -7.79 -0.35
C ILE A 9 -11.52 -6.32 -0.07
N LYS A 10 -11.59 -5.48 -1.10
CA LYS A 10 -11.41 -4.03 -1.03
C LYS A 10 -12.61 -3.33 -1.68
N ASN A 11 -12.92 -2.08 -1.33
CA ASN A 11 -14.08 -1.38 -1.87
C ASN A 11 -14.16 -1.39 -3.43
N GLY A 12 -13.00 -1.28 -4.10
CA GLY A 12 -12.89 -1.27 -5.56
C GLY A 12 -12.84 -2.63 -6.26
N GLY A 13 -12.98 -3.75 -5.54
CA GLY A 13 -13.01 -5.09 -6.14
C GLY A 13 -12.57 -6.21 -5.21
N ILE A 14 -12.36 -7.39 -5.79
CA ILE A 14 -11.89 -8.58 -5.08
C ILE A 14 -10.66 -9.11 -5.80
N SER A 15 -9.58 -9.33 -5.06
CA SER A 15 -8.38 -10.02 -5.55
C SER A 15 -8.44 -11.47 -5.10
N GLN A 16 -8.21 -12.41 -6.01
CA GLN A 16 -8.07 -13.83 -5.72
C GLN A 16 -6.60 -14.22 -5.95
N TYR A 17 -6.02 -14.91 -4.98
CA TYR A 17 -4.66 -15.43 -5.02
C TYR A 17 -4.71 -16.95 -4.92
N PHE A 18 -4.05 -17.65 -5.84
CA PHE A 18 -3.89 -19.10 -5.75
C PHE A 18 -2.55 -19.41 -5.08
N ASP A 19 -2.57 -20.27 -4.07
CA ASP A 19 -1.36 -20.80 -3.48
C ASP A 19 -0.86 -21.93 -4.35
N VAL A 20 0.27 -21.69 -5.01
CA VAL A 20 0.96 -22.68 -5.86
C VAL A 20 2.34 -23.00 -5.31
N SER A 21 2.56 -22.75 -4.02
CA SER A 21 3.84 -23.04 -3.36
C SER A 21 4.21 -24.52 -3.40
N TYR A 22 3.22 -25.41 -3.53
CA TYR A 22 3.40 -26.85 -3.68
C TYR A 22 3.73 -27.30 -5.10
N LEU A 23 3.66 -26.40 -6.10
CA LEU A 23 4.09 -26.72 -7.46
C LEU A 23 5.60 -26.50 -7.57
N ASP A 24 6.33 -27.57 -7.88
CA ASP A 24 7.77 -27.51 -8.16
C ASP A 24 7.98 -26.91 -9.56
N ILE A 25 8.07 -25.59 -9.61
CA ILE A 25 8.28 -24.85 -10.86
C ILE A 25 9.70 -24.29 -10.81
N VAL A 26 10.52 -24.62 -11.81
CA VAL A 26 11.85 -24.01 -12.01
C VAL A 26 11.67 -22.49 -12.14
N ARG A 27 12.00 -21.75 -11.08
CA ARG A 27 11.87 -20.28 -11.05
C ARG A 27 13.09 -19.63 -11.70
N ASN A 28 12.98 -19.31 -12.98
CA ASN A 28 13.93 -18.39 -13.64
C ASN A 28 13.65 -16.95 -13.20
N GLY A 29 14.07 -16.61 -11.98
CA GLY A 29 13.85 -15.29 -11.39
C GLY A 29 14.49 -14.18 -12.22
N ASP A 30 13.77 -13.09 -12.43
CA ASP A 30 14.31 -11.90 -13.12
C ASP A 30 15.44 -11.26 -12.28
N THR A 31 16.69 -11.42 -12.72
CA THR A 31 17.86 -10.83 -12.07
C THR A 31 18.10 -9.37 -12.47
N SER A 32 17.35 -8.84 -13.44
CA SER A 32 17.51 -7.48 -13.96
C SER A 32 17.25 -6.41 -12.89
N VAL A 33 16.43 -6.74 -11.89
CA VAL A 33 16.03 -5.91 -10.75
C VAL A 33 16.99 -5.94 -9.56
N LEU A 34 18.07 -6.75 -9.60
CA LEU A 34 19.04 -6.79 -8.52
C LEU A 34 19.74 -5.43 -8.33
N LYS A 35 19.76 -4.93 -7.08
CA LYS A 35 20.31 -3.60 -6.71
C LYS A 35 21.77 -3.42 -7.12
N GLN A 36 22.54 -4.50 -7.19
CA GLN A 36 23.94 -4.48 -7.64
C GLN A 36 24.08 -3.99 -9.09
N ASN A 37 23.07 -4.22 -9.92
CA ASN A 37 23.05 -3.86 -11.33
C ASN A 37 22.67 -2.38 -11.58
N GLN A 38 22.60 -1.55 -10.52
CA GLN A 38 22.25 -0.12 -10.58
C GLN A 38 23.37 0.81 -10.06
N LYS A 39 24.59 0.27 -9.83
CA LYS A 39 25.73 1.07 -9.37
C LYS A 39 26.30 1.90 -10.53
N THR A 40 26.48 3.20 -10.29
CA THR A 40 27.19 4.14 -11.17
C THR A 40 28.00 5.13 -10.33
N PRO A 41 29.03 5.77 -10.90
CA PRO A 41 29.75 6.86 -10.23
C PRO A 41 28.79 7.96 -9.76
N PHE A 42 27.81 8.34 -10.58
CA PHE A 42 26.80 9.36 -10.23
C PHE A 42 25.93 8.96 -9.03
N ASN A 43 25.50 7.69 -8.95
CA ASN A 43 24.73 7.20 -7.81
C ASN A 43 25.57 7.24 -6.51
N GLN A 44 26.86 6.91 -6.58
CA GLN A 44 27.76 7.03 -5.43
C GLN A 44 27.97 8.49 -4.99
N ILE A 45 28.13 9.40 -5.95
CA ILE A 45 28.26 10.83 -5.68
C ILE A 45 26.99 11.40 -5.04
N ILE A 46 25.81 10.99 -5.51
CA ILE A 46 24.52 11.41 -4.92
C ILE A 46 24.41 10.91 -3.47
N LYS A 47 24.87 9.68 -3.19
CA LYS A 47 24.84 9.11 -1.82
C LYS A 47 25.79 9.81 -0.86
N LYS A 48 26.94 10.27 -1.33
CA LYS A 48 27.96 11.00 -0.55
C LYS A 48 27.75 12.52 -0.59
N TYR A 49 26.58 12.99 -1.02
CA TYR A 49 26.34 14.42 -1.19
C TYR A 49 26.17 15.12 0.16
N GLU A 50 27.04 16.08 0.46
CA GLU A 50 26.90 16.98 1.59
C GLU A 50 26.13 18.24 1.19
N PRO A 51 25.07 18.62 1.93
CA PRO A 51 24.26 19.79 1.62
C PRO A 51 25.03 21.09 1.85
N THR A 52 24.79 22.07 0.98
CA THR A 52 25.33 23.43 1.11
C THR A 52 24.27 24.37 1.72
N PRO A 53 24.65 25.58 2.17
CA PRO A 53 23.68 26.56 2.65
C PRO A 53 22.62 26.94 1.59
N ASN A 54 22.95 26.86 0.30
CA ASN A 54 22.01 27.14 -0.79
C ASN A 54 21.31 25.86 -1.26
N PHE A 55 20.19 25.53 -0.61
CA PHE A 55 19.45 24.30 -0.90
C PHE A 55 18.94 24.21 -2.36
N LEU A 56 18.67 25.32 -3.03
CA LEU A 56 18.14 25.29 -4.39
C LEU A 56 19.21 24.86 -5.40
N ASN A 57 20.45 25.32 -5.19
CA ASN A 57 21.60 24.86 -5.95
C ASN A 57 21.85 23.36 -5.71
N ASP A 58 21.68 22.88 -4.47
CA ASP A 58 21.78 21.45 -4.16
C ASP A 58 20.75 20.62 -4.93
N VAL A 59 19.48 21.07 -4.97
CA VAL A 59 18.41 20.40 -5.72
C VAL A 59 18.76 20.31 -7.20
N ASN A 60 19.22 21.41 -7.80
CA ASN A 60 19.60 21.44 -9.21
C ASN A 60 20.80 20.53 -9.51
N ARG A 61 21.82 20.54 -8.65
CA ARG A 61 23.03 19.71 -8.80
C ARG A 61 22.70 18.21 -8.67
N ILE A 62 21.85 17.84 -7.71
CA ILE A 62 21.40 16.46 -7.55
C ILE A 62 20.52 16.03 -8.73
N LYS A 63 19.60 16.89 -9.19
CA LYS A 63 18.78 16.63 -10.37
C LYS A 63 19.64 16.35 -11.60
N PHE A 64 20.61 17.22 -11.88
CA PHE A 64 21.52 17.05 -13.01
C PHE A 64 22.28 15.70 -12.96
N LYS A 65 22.88 15.36 -11.80
CA LYS A 65 23.59 14.08 -11.63
C LYS A 65 22.64 12.88 -11.76
N HIS A 66 21.40 13.01 -11.28
CA HIS A 66 20.39 11.96 -11.42
C HIS A 66 19.98 11.76 -12.87
N ASP A 67 19.83 12.84 -13.65
CA ASP A 67 19.46 12.76 -15.06
C ASP A 67 20.56 12.10 -15.89
N LEU A 68 21.85 12.40 -15.62
CA LEU A 68 22.99 11.67 -16.19
C LEU A 68 22.95 10.18 -15.83
N HIS A 69 22.66 9.85 -14.56
CA HIS A 69 22.52 8.46 -14.13
C HIS A 69 21.39 7.74 -14.89
N ARG A 70 20.25 8.42 -15.10
CA ARG A 70 19.11 7.90 -15.86
C ARG A 70 19.46 7.64 -17.31
N GLN A 71 20.18 8.56 -17.97
CA GLN A 71 20.64 8.37 -19.35
C GLN A 71 21.55 7.14 -19.49
N ILE A 72 22.51 6.97 -18.57
CA ILE A 72 23.41 5.81 -18.59
C ILE A 72 22.64 4.50 -18.35
N MET A 73 21.69 4.49 -17.43
CA MET A 73 20.85 3.30 -17.20
C MET A 73 19.97 2.99 -18.41
N SER A 74 19.42 4.00 -19.06
CA SER A 74 18.59 3.83 -20.26
C SER A 74 19.39 3.21 -21.41
N LYS A 75 20.65 3.63 -21.61
CA LYS A 75 21.58 2.96 -22.55
C LYS A 75 21.86 1.50 -22.21
N ARG A 76 21.70 1.09 -20.95
CA ARG A 76 21.81 -0.31 -20.49
C ARG A 76 20.46 -1.05 -20.50
N GLY A 77 19.45 -0.52 -21.18
CA GLY A 77 18.11 -1.10 -21.25
C GLY A 77 17.29 -0.94 -19.95
N LYS A 78 17.70 -0.07 -19.02
CA LYS A 78 17.04 0.11 -17.72
C LYS A 78 16.41 1.49 -17.58
N ASN A 79 15.11 1.51 -17.33
CA ASN A 79 14.37 2.75 -17.11
C ASN A 79 14.33 3.10 -15.62
N LEU A 80 15.05 4.16 -15.23
CA LEU A 80 14.93 4.74 -13.88
C LEU A 80 13.78 5.74 -13.82
N LYS A 81 13.08 5.77 -12.69
CA LYS A 81 12.06 6.78 -12.41
C LYS A 81 12.66 8.18 -12.34
N GLU A 82 11.84 9.19 -12.58
CA GLU A 82 12.23 10.58 -12.40
C GLU A 82 12.45 10.94 -10.92
N LEU A 83 13.39 11.84 -10.66
CA LEU A 83 13.71 12.31 -9.31
C LEU A 83 12.49 13.01 -8.70
N GLY A 84 12.25 12.79 -7.41
CA GLY A 84 11.11 13.42 -6.72
C GLY A 84 9.75 12.78 -7.06
N THR A 85 9.73 11.62 -7.70
CA THR A 85 8.49 10.89 -8.02
C THR A 85 8.34 9.59 -7.22
N LEU A 86 7.09 9.20 -6.95
CA LEU A 86 6.75 7.92 -6.32
C LEU A 86 6.86 6.78 -7.33
N SER A 87 7.49 5.66 -6.94
CA SER A 87 7.44 4.43 -7.74
C SER A 87 6.04 3.82 -7.75
N ASN A 88 5.76 2.93 -8.70
CA ASN A 88 4.46 2.25 -8.78
C ASN A 88 4.15 1.45 -7.49
N ASN A 89 5.16 0.81 -6.89
CA ASN A 89 4.98 0.11 -5.61
C ASN A 89 4.68 1.10 -4.47
N GLN A 90 5.37 2.24 -4.43
CA GLN A 90 5.06 3.29 -3.44
C GLN A 90 3.65 3.84 -3.61
N LYS A 91 3.18 4.07 -4.85
CA LYS A 91 1.79 4.48 -5.13
C LYS A 91 0.79 3.42 -4.67
N LYS A 92 1.05 2.14 -4.94
CA LYS A 92 0.21 1.01 -4.48
C LYS A 92 0.14 0.95 -2.96
N SER A 93 1.29 1.02 -2.27
CA SER A 93 1.34 1.02 -0.79
C SER A 93 0.63 2.24 -0.21
N CYS A 94 0.87 3.43 -0.73
CA CYS A 94 0.21 4.65 -0.28
C CYS A 94 -1.31 4.56 -0.45
N LYS A 95 -1.78 4.03 -1.59
CA LYS A 95 -3.21 3.79 -1.84
C LYS A 95 -3.81 2.81 -0.83
N LYS A 96 -3.15 1.67 -0.59
CA LYS A 96 -3.57 0.67 0.40
C LYS A 96 -3.71 1.30 1.80
N VAL A 97 -2.70 2.05 2.24
CA VAL A 97 -2.73 2.71 3.54
C VAL A 97 -3.88 3.72 3.63
N CYS A 98 -4.06 4.58 2.61
CA CYS A 98 -5.16 5.55 2.61
C CYS A 98 -6.53 4.85 2.67
N GLU A 99 -6.71 3.80 1.87
CA GLU A 99 -7.94 2.99 1.84
C GLU A 99 -8.26 2.40 3.20
N ASN A 100 -7.26 1.75 3.82
CA ASN A 100 -7.48 1.08 5.08
C ASN A 100 -7.68 2.07 6.24
N ILE A 101 -6.94 3.17 6.31
CA ILE A 101 -7.20 4.21 7.33
C ILE A 101 -8.66 4.70 7.24
N ILE A 102 -9.13 5.02 6.03
CA ILE A 102 -10.48 5.52 5.82
C ILE A 102 -11.52 4.48 6.23
N ASN A 103 -11.34 3.22 5.81
CA ASN A 103 -12.25 2.13 6.16
C ASN A 103 -12.25 1.85 7.67
N THR A 104 -11.07 1.75 8.29
CA THR A 104 -10.91 1.56 9.73
C THR A 104 -11.70 2.62 10.48
N VAL A 105 -11.49 3.91 10.18
CA VAL A 105 -12.21 5.00 10.87
C VAL A 105 -13.71 4.96 10.60
N ILE A 106 -14.14 4.74 9.34
CA ILE A 106 -15.57 4.73 8.99
C ILE A 106 -16.31 3.57 9.68
N PHE A 107 -15.73 2.37 9.71
CA PHE A 107 -16.39 1.19 10.29
C PHE A 107 -16.25 1.10 11.82
N SER A 108 -15.24 1.74 12.39
CA SER A 108 -15.02 1.80 13.83
C SER A 108 -15.82 2.89 14.51
N ARG A 109 -16.30 3.86 13.75
CA ARG A 109 -17.09 4.96 14.28
C ARG A 109 -18.48 4.51 14.73
N GLU A 110 -18.79 4.80 15.99
CA GLU A 110 -20.12 4.64 16.55
C GLU A 110 -21.09 5.67 15.96
N ARG A 111 -22.34 5.27 15.72
CA ARG A 111 -23.34 6.12 15.06
C ARG A 111 -23.74 7.34 15.88
N ASN A 112 -23.66 7.25 17.21
CA ASN A 112 -24.14 8.28 18.14
C ASN A 112 -23.00 9.07 18.80
N SER A 113 -21.74 8.82 18.44
CA SER A 113 -20.61 9.55 19.03
C SER A 113 -20.35 10.88 18.33
N ASP A 114 -20.02 11.90 19.13
CA ASP A 114 -19.58 13.18 18.61
C ASP A 114 -18.30 13.00 17.79
N TYR A 115 -18.24 13.66 16.64
CA TYR A 115 -17.09 13.60 15.75
C TYR A 115 -15.84 14.22 16.38
N LYS A 116 -16.00 15.05 17.42
CA LYS A 116 -14.89 15.67 18.15
C LYS A 116 -14.21 14.72 19.13
N THR A 117 -14.95 13.79 19.72
CA THR A 117 -14.44 12.87 20.74
C THR A 117 -13.98 11.55 20.13
N GLY A 118 -14.67 11.09 19.08
CA GLY A 118 -14.35 9.85 18.37
C GLY A 118 -13.29 9.98 17.29
N GLN A 119 -13.10 8.88 16.55
CA GLN A 119 -12.28 8.89 15.34
C GLN A 119 -12.99 9.61 14.20
N TYR A 120 -12.22 10.40 13.45
CA TYR A 120 -12.74 11.18 12.34
C TYR A 120 -11.66 11.41 11.30
N VAL A 121 -11.99 11.16 10.04
CA VAL A 121 -11.04 11.35 8.94
C VAL A 121 -10.91 12.84 8.62
N VAL A 122 -9.70 13.37 8.77
CA VAL A 122 -9.37 14.77 8.43
C VAL A 122 -8.29 14.80 7.36
N PHE A 123 -8.43 15.70 6.39
CA PHE A 123 -7.39 15.99 5.42
C PHE A 123 -6.75 17.35 5.71
N VAL A 124 -5.46 17.34 6.02
CA VAL A 124 -4.70 18.52 6.41
C VAL A 124 -3.61 18.80 5.39
N THR A 125 -3.39 20.08 5.12
CA THR A 125 -2.54 20.61 4.07
C THR A 125 -1.63 21.66 4.73
N LEU A 126 -0.30 21.46 4.74
CA LEU A 126 0.68 22.27 5.51
C LEU A 126 1.63 23.08 4.62
N THR A 127 1.40 24.38 4.48
CA THR A 127 2.17 25.26 3.60
C THR A 127 3.21 26.08 4.35
N LEU A 128 4.18 26.64 3.60
CA LEU A 128 5.11 27.64 4.13
C LEU A 128 4.52 29.05 3.98
N PRO A 129 4.72 29.94 4.97
CA PRO A 129 4.21 31.30 4.92
C PRO A 129 5.04 32.23 4.03
N SER A 130 6.31 31.90 3.80
CA SER A 130 7.25 32.68 2.99
C SER A 130 8.04 31.76 2.04
N LYS A 131 8.93 32.34 1.22
CA LYS A 131 9.78 31.57 0.30
C LYS A 131 10.66 30.60 1.09
N GLN A 132 10.75 29.35 0.63
CA GLN A 132 11.58 28.34 1.25
C GLN A 132 13.05 28.80 1.27
N GLN A 133 13.64 28.84 2.47
CA GLN A 133 15.06 29.17 2.71
C GLN A 133 15.88 27.95 3.12
N HIS A 134 15.19 26.93 3.65
CA HIS A 134 15.81 25.74 4.23
C HIS A 134 15.60 24.50 3.34
N SER A 135 16.46 23.49 3.50
CA SER A 135 16.36 22.25 2.75
C SER A 135 15.08 21.46 3.05
N ASP A 136 14.64 20.62 2.09
CA ASP A 136 13.50 19.71 2.28
C ASP A 136 13.67 18.78 3.48
N LYS A 137 14.92 18.42 3.81
CA LYS A 137 15.25 17.58 4.97
C LYS A 137 14.95 18.31 6.27
N GLN A 138 15.33 19.58 6.40
CA GLN A 138 15.06 20.39 7.60
C GLN A 138 13.55 20.60 7.78
N ILE A 139 12.83 20.95 6.72
CA ILE A 139 11.39 21.21 6.81
C ILE A 139 10.61 19.92 7.11
N LYS A 140 11.04 18.78 6.57
CA LYS A 140 10.46 17.48 6.94
C LYS A 140 10.67 17.14 8.42
N ARG A 141 11.80 17.52 9.03
CA ARG A 141 11.99 17.34 10.48
C ARG A 141 10.95 18.15 11.28
N LEU A 142 10.65 19.37 10.86
CA LEU A 142 9.56 20.15 11.46
C LEU A 142 8.20 19.45 11.31
N GLN A 143 7.91 18.91 10.13
CA GLN A 143 6.67 18.17 9.87
C GLN A 143 6.58 16.90 10.75
N THR A 144 7.68 16.20 10.97
CA THR A 144 7.72 15.04 11.86
C THR A 144 7.43 15.45 13.30
N ARG A 145 8.06 16.52 13.82
CA ARG A 145 7.75 17.06 15.16
C ARG A 145 6.30 17.51 15.30
N TYR A 146 5.73 18.10 14.25
CA TYR A 146 4.33 18.44 14.21
C TYR A 146 3.43 17.20 14.36
N ILE A 147 3.69 16.13 13.61
CA ILE A 147 2.93 14.87 13.72
C ILE A 147 3.13 14.23 15.10
N GLU A 148 4.35 14.18 15.62
CA GLU A 148 4.63 13.63 16.96
C GLU A 148 3.79 14.33 18.04
N ASN A 149 3.65 15.66 17.96
CA ASN A 149 2.77 16.41 18.88
C ASN A 149 1.29 16.00 18.71
N LEU A 150 0.83 15.76 17.48
CA LEU A 150 -0.53 15.27 17.24
C LEU A 150 -0.76 13.88 17.84
N GLN A 151 0.22 12.98 17.72
CA GLN A 151 0.13 11.65 18.31
C GLN A 151 0.09 11.73 19.84
N LYS A 152 1.01 12.48 20.45
CA LYS A 152 1.14 12.58 21.92
C LYS A 152 -0.01 13.33 22.59
N THR A 153 -0.45 14.44 22.01
CA THR A 153 -1.43 15.33 22.67
C THR A 153 -2.87 15.02 22.27
N TYR A 154 -3.10 14.56 21.03
CA TYR A 154 -4.46 14.35 20.49
C TYR A 154 -4.78 12.87 20.22
N GLY A 155 -3.83 11.97 20.46
CA GLY A 155 -4.03 10.53 20.27
C GLY A 155 -4.27 10.16 18.80
N VAL A 156 -3.64 10.88 17.86
CA VAL A 156 -3.63 10.47 16.44
C VAL A 156 -2.88 9.14 16.33
N LYS A 157 -3.58 8.08 15.92
CA LYS A 157 -3.01 6.72 15.80
C LYS A 157 -2.59 6.45 14.36
N TYR A 158 -3.50 6.71 13.42
CA TYR A 158 -3.24 6.52 12.00
C TYR A 158 -3.04 7.84 11.29
N TYR A 159 -1.88 7.97 10.65
CA TYR A 159 -1.63 9.06 9.71
C TYR A 159 -0.92 8.56 8.46
N VAL A 160 -1.12 9.27 7.35
CA VAL A 160 -0.29 9.17 6.15
C VAL A 160 -0.06 10.57 5.60
N TRP A 161 1.15 10.83 5.12
CA TRP A 161 1.53 12.12 4.55
C TRP A 161 2.26 11.95 3.22
N LYS A 162 2.16 12.98 2.37
CA LYS A 162 2.88 13.13 1.10
C LYS A 162 3.44 14.55 1.00
N ALA A 163 4.71 14.67 0.62
CA ALA A 163 5.33 15.93 0.25
C ALA A 163 5.15 16.18 -1.25
N GLU A 164 4.85 17.43 -1.59
CA GLU A 164 4.80 17.93 -2.96
C GLU A 164 5.50 19.28 -3.05
N ALA A 165 5.97 19.64 -4.24
CA ALA A 165 6.37 21.01 -4.52
C ALA A 165 5.14 21.81 -4.96
N GLN A 166 5.00 23.04 -4.48
CA GLN A 166 4.05 24.02 -5.00
C GLN A 166 4.57 24.69 -6.27
N LYS A 167 3.71 25.43 -6.99
CA LYS A 167 4.10 26.16 -8.20
C LYS A 167 5.22 27.19 -7.93
N ASN A 168 5.23 27.80 -6.75
CA ASN A 168 6.26 28.73 -6.29
C ASN A 168 7.56 28.05 -5.85
N GLY A 169 7.64 26.72 -5.92
CA GLY A 169 8.79 25.94 -5.49
C GLY A 169 8.83 25.65 -3.98
N ASN A 170 7.89 26.12 -3.17
CA ASN A 170 7.87 25.74 -1.74
C ASN A 170 7.46 24.27 -1.57
N ILE A 171 8.06 23.57 -0.60
CA ILE A 171 7.57 22.27 -0.17
C ILE A 171 6.23 22.43 0.56
N HIS A 172 5.35 21.47 0.35
CA HIS A 172 4.01 21.42 0.90
C HIS A 172 3.66 19.97 1.24
N PHE A 173 2.91 19.76 2.33
CA PHE A 173 2.50 18.42 2.77
C PHE A 173 0.99 18.25 2.72
N HIS A 174 0.55 17.12 2.21
CA HIS A 174 -0.80 16.59 2.40
C HIS A 174 -0.75 15.50 3.46
N LEU A 175 -1.69 15.52 4.39
CA LEU A 175 -1.82 14.57 5.48
C LEU A 175 -3.26 14.07 5.57
N LEU A 176 -3.42 12.78 5.78
CA LEU A 176 -4.67 12.16 6.22
C LEU A 176 -4.48 11.74 7.68
N LEU A 177 -5.39 12.17 8.54
CA LEU A 177 -5.39 11.88 9.98
C LEU A 177 -6.69 11.18 10.38
N ASP A 178 -6.66 10.43 11.47
CA ASP A 178 -7.78 9.66 12.03
C ASP A 178 -8.50 10.33 13.20
N LYS A 179 -8.14 11.57 13.53
CA LYS A 179 -8.74 12.34 14.62
C LYS A 179 -9.22 13.71 14.15
N TRP A 180 -10.37 14.15 14.66
CA TRP A 180 -10.78 15.54 14.50
C TRP A 180 -9.93 16.44 15.41
N ILE A 181 -9.34 17.47 14.82
CA ILE A 181 -8.60 18.50 15.52
C ILE A 181 -8.99 19.85 14.91
N HIS A 182 -9.25 20.83 15.77
CA HIS A 182 -9.67 22.15 15.31
C HIS A 182 -8.57 22.84 14.49
N HIS A 183 -8.94 23.52 13.41
CA HIS A 183 -7.98 24.12 12.47
C HIS A 183 -7.00 25.13 13.10
N THR A 184 -7.40 25.85 14.16
CA THR A 184 -6.52 26.77 14.88
C THR A 184 -5.39 26.05 15.60
N VAL A 185 -5.64 24.83 16.07
CA VAL A 185 -4.62 23.98 16.72
C VAL A 185 -3.58 23.56 15.69
N HIS A 186 -4.03 23.10 14.51
CA HIS A 186 -3.12 22.75 13.42
C HIS A 186 -2.24 23.94 13.04
N ARG A 187 -2.84 25.13 12.84
CA ARG A 187 -2.11 26.37 12.54
C ARG A 187 -1.11 26.72 13.63
N LYS A 188 -1.52 26.71 14.90
CA LYS A 188 -0.65 27.02 16.05
C LYS A 188 0.54 26.06 16.13
N LEU A 189 0.29 24.76 16.03
CA LEU A 189 1.36 23.75 16.13
C LEU A 189 2.33 23.81 14.97
N TRP A 190 1.84 24.05 13.75
CA TRP A 190 2.67 24.16 12.56
C TRP A 190 3.49 25.46 12.56
N ASN A 191 2.85 26.60 12.85
CA ASN A 191 3.55 27.89 13.01
C ASN A 191 4.61 27.82 14.10
N LYS A 192 4.35 27.15 15.23
CA LYS A 192 5.37 26.90 16.28
C LYS A 192 6.59 26.14 15.76
N GLN A 193 6.44 25.23 14.79
CA GLN A 193 7.60 24.56 14.20
C GLN A 193 8.35 25.46 13.22
N LEU A 194 7.61 26.22 12.41
CA LEU A 194 8.16 27.14 11.42
C LEU A 194 8.93 28.32 12.04
N ASP A 195 8.48 28.78 13.20
CA ASP A 195 9.11 29.85 13.99
C ASP A 195 10.58 29.53 14.32
N LYS A 196 10.89 28.26 14.60
CA LYS A 196 12.26 27.78 14.88
C LYS A 196 13.26 28.00 13.74
N LEU A 197 12.76 28.23 12.52
CA LEU A 197 13.57 28.47 11.33
C LEU A 197 13.37 29.90 10.78
N GLY A 198 12.76 30.81 11.54
CA GLY A 198 12.60 32.23 11.15
C GLY A 198 11.57 32.49 10.04
N TYR A 199 10.72 31.51 9.71
CA TYR A 199 9.70 31.68 8.66
C TYR A 199 8.61 32.69 9.06
N LEU A 200 8.30 32.80 10.35
CA LEU A 200 7.33 33.79 10.84
C LEU A 200 7.89 35.21 10.81
N ASP A 201 9.19 35.39 11.08
CA ASP A 201 9.87 36.69 10.97
C ASP A 201 9.84 37.17 9.52
N SER A 202 10.25 36.29 8.59
CA SER A 202 10.20 36.58 7.15
C SER A 202 8.80 36.93 6.64
N PHE A 203 7.76 36.32 7.23
CA PHE A 203 6.38 36.64 6.90
C PHE A 203 5.95 37.99 7.51
N GLN A 204 6.31 38.25 8.77
CA GLN A 204 5.99 39.49 9.47
C GLN A 204 6.62 40.70 8.79
N SER A 205 7.89 40.62 8.36
CA SER A 205 8.55 41.71 7.64
C SER A 205 7.81 42.11 6.35
N LYS A 206 7.08 41.17 5.73
CA LYS A 206 6.32 41.42 4.50
C LYS A 206 4.87 41.83 4.73
N HIS A 207 4.23 41.30 5.77
CA HIS A 207 2.79 41.41 5.98
C HIS A 207 2.37 42.16 7.25
N GLY A 208 3.31 42.52 8.11
CA GLY A 208 3.06 43.30 9.34
C GLY A 208 2.50 42.50 10.52
N HIS A 209 2.29 41.19 10.41
CA HIS A 209 1.77 40.34 11.50
C HIS A 209 2.39 38.93 11.52
N ARG A 210 2.33 38.23 12.66
CA ARG A 210 2.94 36.88 12.88
C ARG A 210 1.97 35.70 12.79
N ASN A 211 0.77 35.89 12.25
CA ASN A 211 -0.27 34.85 12.19
C ASN A 211 -0.62 34.44 10.75
N PRO A 212 0.32 33.84 9.99
CA PRO A 212 0.04 33.38 8.65
C PRO A 212 -0.92 32.20 8.63
N ASN A 213 -1.72 32.10 7.56
CA ASN A 213 -2.55 30.93 7.30
C ASN A 213 -1.73 29.81 6.62
N THR A 214 -1.06 29.00 7.42
CA THR A 214 -0.13 27.94 6.96
C THR A 214 -0.76 26.55 6.89
N THR A 215 -2.05 26.44 7.20
CA THR A 215 -2.75 25.16 7.24
C THR A 215 -4.12 25.26 6.61
N ASP A 216 -4.49 24.27 5.81
CA ASP A 216 -5.83 24.07 5.29
C ASP A 216 -6.36 22.71 5.76
N VAL A 217 -7.54 22.73 6.39
CA VAL A 217 -8.12 21.57 7.10
C VAL A 217 -9.49 21.30 6.49
N LYS A 218 -9.60 20.19 5.77
CA LYS A 218 -10.81 19.83 5.03
C LYS A 218 -11.49 18.62 5.66
N SER A 219 -12.80 18.76 5.82
CA SER A 219 -13.67 17.59 6.02
C SER A 219 -13.87 16.86 4.70
N LEU A 220 -13.90 15.53 4.72
CA LEU A 220 -14.15 14.73 3.51
C LEU A 220 -15.64 14.63 3.14
N LYS A 221 -16.44 15.64 3.50
CA LYS A 221 -17.87 15.72 3.17
C LYS A 221 -18.10 16.39 1.82
N LYS A 222 -17.39 17.48 1.55
CA LYS A 222 -17.52 18.31 0.35
C LYS A 222 -16.15 18.58 -0.27
N ASP A 223 -16.11 18.71 -1.59
CA ASP A 223 -14.91 19.12 -2.33
C ASP A 223 -14.74 20.65 -2.34
N ASP A 224 -13.68 21.12 -2.99
CA ASP A 224 -13.35 22.55 -3.10
C ASP A 224 -14.41 23.39 -3.83
N LYS A 225 -15.34 22.73 -4.55
CA LYS A 225 -16.47 23.35 -5.25
C LYS A 225 -17.77 23.20 -4.46
N GLY A 226 -17.72 22.75 -3.21
CA GLY A 226 -18.88 22.53 -2.35
C GLY A 226 -19.70 21.28 -2.67
N ARG A 227 -19.24 20.40 -3.58
CA ARG A 227 -19.97 19.20 -4.01
C ARG A 227 -19.71 18.04 -3.06
N LYS A 228 -20.72 17.22 -2.79
CA LYS A 228 -20.59 16.04 -1.92
C LYS A 228 -19.55 15.06 -2.47
N ILE A 229 -18.59 14.68 -1.63
CA ILE A 229 -17.58 13.67 -2.00
C ILE A 229 -18.23 12.29 -1.88
N LYS A 230 -18.45 11.64 -3.03
CA LYS A 230 -19.03 10.27 -3.08
C LYS A 230 -18.02 9.20 -2.65
N ASN A 231 -16.74 9.40 -2.99
CA ASN A 231 -15.67 8.46 -2.70
C ASN A 231 -14.48 9.21 -2.04
N PRO A 232 -14.43 9.27 -0.70
CA PRO A 232 -13.37 9.98 0.01
C PRO A 232 -11.99 9.38 -0.28
N THR A 233 -11.91 8.07 -0.46
CA THR A 233 -10.68 7.37 -0.83
C THR A 233 -10.12 7.88 -2.15
N SER A 234 -10.90 7.86 -3.22
CA SER A 234 -10.43 8.32 -4.54
C SER A 234 -10.01 9.79 -4.49
N TYR A 235 -10.72 10.60 -3.71
CA TYR A 235 -10.37 12.01 -3.49
C TYR A 235 -8.99 12.15 -2.84
N ILE A 236 -8.73 11.44 -1.74
CA ILE A 236 -7.43 11.48 -1.04
C ILE A 236 -6.30 10.90 -1.90
N VAL A 237 -6.52 9.72 -2.48
CA VAL A 237 -5.51 9.02 -3.29
C VAL A 237 -5.07 9.87 -4.47
N LYS A 238 -5.97 10.69 -5.04
CA LYS A 238 -5.61 11.69 -6.06
C LYS A 238 -4.48 12.59 -5.56
N TYR A 239 -4.62 13.25 -4.40
CA TYR A 239 -3.57 14.12 -3.85
C TYR A 239 -2.31 13.34 -3.48
N MET A 240 -2.48 12.17 -2.85
CA MET A 240 -1.38 11.35 -2.35
C MET A 240 -0.49 10.76 -3.45
N THR A 241 -1.06 10.48 -4.63
CA THR A 241 -0.36 9.83 -5.75
C THR A 241 -0.17 10.72 -6.98
N LYS A 242 -0.65 11.97 -6.93
CA LYS A 242 -0.52 12.95 -8.01
C LYS A 242 0.94 13.11 -8.45
N PHE A 243 1.13 13.05 -9.76
CA PHE A 243 2.39 13.36 -10.41
C PHE A 243 2.50 14.88 -10.63
N GLU A 244 3.64 15.47 -10.26
CA GLU A 244 3.86 16.91 -10.33
C GLU A 244 4.79 17.25 -11.50
N PHE A 245 4.21 17.49 -12.67
CA PHE A 245 4.97 17.82 -13.88
C PHE A 245 5.56 19.24 -13.80
N GLY A 246 6.82 19.39 -14.23
CA GLY A 246 7.47 20.71 -14.36
C GLY A 246 7.78 21.42 -13.03
N LYS A 247 7.60 20.77 -11.88
CA LYS A 247 7.94 21.34 -10.57
C LYS A 247 9.32 20.90 -10.11
N ARG A 248 9.90 21.62 -9.13
CA ARG A 248 11.18 21.18 -8.55
C ARG A 248 11.02 19.80 -7.88
N PRO A 249 12.00 18.90 -8.03
CA PRO A 249 11.96 17.63 -7.33
C PRO A 249 12.16 17.85 -5.83
N ILE A 250 11.37 17.15 -5.01
CA ILE A 250 11.57 17.09 -3.56
C ILE A 250 12.64 16.04 -3.25
N LEU A 251 13.64 16.41 -2.46
CA LEU A 251 14.74 15.52 -2.11
C LEU A 251 14.38 14.60 -0.93
N GLY A 252 14.77 13.32 -1.05
CA GLY A 252 14.56 12.29 -0.02
C GLY A 252 13.16 11.67 -0.01
N LYS A 253 12.70 11.22 1.16
CA LYS A 253 11.38 10.56 1.32
C LYS A 253 10.24 11.50 0.93
N LEU A 254 9.36 11.04 0.03
CA LEU A 254 8.22 11.79 -0.52
C LEU A 254 6.89 11.51 0.19
N TRP A 255 6.78 10.37 0.87
CA TRP A 255 5.56 9.99 1.58
C TRP A 255 5.93 9.16 2.80
N GLY A 256 5.08 9.13 3.81
CA GLY A 256 5.24 8.29 5.00
C GLY A 256 3.91 8.09 5.71
N CYS A 257 3.87 7.19 6.69
CA CYS A 257 2.71 6.91 7.51
C CYS A 257 3.16 6.37 8.87
N SER A 258 2.24 6.33 9.83
CA SER A 258 2.47 5.65 11.11
C SER A 258 2.72 4.15 10.89
N ASP A 259 3.39 3.51 11.84
CA ASP A 259 3.69 2.08 11.74
C ASP A 259 2.42 1.24 11.90
N GLU A 260 1.51 1.69 12.76
CA GLU A 260 0.17 1.14 12.94
C GLU A 260 -0.62 1.20 11.61
N ALA A 261 -0.52 2.30 10.86
CA ALA A 261 -1.18 2.44 9.57
C ALA A 261 -0.60 1.51 8.49
N LYS A 262 0.68 1.13 8.58
CA LYS A 262 1.30 0.17 7.65
C LYS A 262 0.79 -1.26 7.88
N GLN A 263 0.45 -1.58 9.13
CA GLN A 263 -0.04 -2.90 9.51
C GLN A 263 -1.49 -3.14 9.09
N LEU A 264 -2.25 -2.07 8.80
CA LEU A 264 -3.62 -2.20 8.31
C LEU A 264 -3.65 -2.93 6.95
N ASP A 265 -4.45 -3.99 6.88
CA ASP A 265 -4.66 -4.79 5.67
C ASP A 265 -6.14 -4.92 5.33
N TYR A 266 -6.44 -5.42 4.13
CA TYR A 266 -7.80 -5.74 3.72
C TYR A 266 -8.29 -7.05 4.36
N PRO A 267 -9.62 -7.22 4.54
CA PRO A 267 -10.20 -8.51 4.90
C PRO A 267 -9.77 -9.61 3.92
N LYS A 268 -9.39 -10.77 4.46
CA LYS A 268 -8.98 -11.94 3.68
C LYS A 268 -9.82 -13.15 4.06
N TYR A 269 -10.22 -13.91 3.05
CA TYR A 269 -11.01 -15.13 3.20
C TYR A 269 -10.28 -16.28 2.52
N GLN A 270 -9.85 -17.25 3.33
CA GLN A 270 -9.15 -18.44 2.87
C GLN A 270 -10.13 -19.60 2.70
N GLU A 271 -9.78 -20.54 1.83
CA GLU A 271 -10.53 -21.78 1.67
C GLU A 271 -10.68 -22.52 3.01
N GLY A 272 -11.87 -23.08 3.24
CA GLY A 272 -12.25 -23.69 4.52
C GLY A 272 -12.82 -22.70 5.57
N GLN A 273 -12.75 -21.39 5.36
CA GLN A 273 -13.41 -20.43 6.25
C GLN A 273 -14.92 -20.34 5.97
N PRO A 274 -15.79 -20.16 6.99
CA PRO A 274 -17.25 -20.20 6.82
C PRO A 274 -17.83 -19.19 5.81
N LEU A 275 -17.14 -18.06 5.59
CA LEU A 275 -17.59 -17.00 4.69
C LEU A 275 -16.92 -17.07 3.31
N PHE A 276 -16.05 -18.05 3.07
CA PHE A 276 -15.37 -18.22 1.80
C PHE A 276 -16.36 -18.46 0.65
N ASP A 277 -17.33 -19.37 0.84
CA ASP A 277 -18.34 -19.70 -0.17
C ASP A 277 -19.24 -18.51 -0.54
N HIS A 278 -19.44 -17.59 0.40
CA HIS A 278 -20.16 -16.35 0.13
C HIS A 278 -19.41 -15.47 -0.88
N VAL A 279 -18.07 -15.43 -0.79
CA VAL A 279 -17.22 -14.68 -1.73
C VAL A 279 -17.22 -15.36 -3.10
N VAL A 280 -17.16 -16.70 -3.14
CA VAL A 280 -17.26 -17.48 -4.38
C VAL A 280 -18.60 -17.22 -5.07
N HIS A 281 -19.72 -17.29 -4.32
CA HIS A 281 -21.04 -17.02 -4.88
C HIS A 281 -21.17 -15.57 -5.40
N LEU A 282 -20.57 -14.60 -4.70
CA LEU A 282 -20.52 -13.20 -5.15
C LEU A 282 -19.79 -13.05 -6.49
N ILE A 283 -18.63 -13.68 -6.64
CA ILE A 283 -17.86 -13.64 -7.88
C ILE A 283 -18.65 -14.31 -9.03
N ASN A 284 -19.29 -15.45 -8.77
CA ASN A 284 -20.09 -16.18 -9.74
C ASN A 284 -21.39 -15.46 -10.13
N SER A 285 -21.88 -14.53 -9.30
CA SER A 285 -23.08 -13.72 -9.60
C SER A 285 -22.89 -12.73 -10.77
N LYS A 286 -21.68 -12.61 -11.34
CA LYS A 286 -21.31 -11.69 -12.44
C LYS A 286 -21.57 -10.21 -12.18
N LYS A 287 -21.79 -9.82 -10.91
CA LYS A 287 -21.94 -8.41 -10.50
C LYS A 287 -20.64 -7.62 -10.47
N LEU A 288 -19.51 -8.33 -10.41
CA LEU A 288 -18.17 -7.77 -10.50
C LEU A 288 -17.59 -8.22 -11.85
N LYS A 289 -16.96 -7.29 -12.56
CA LYS A 289 -16.32 -7.59 -13.85
C LYS A 289 -14.98 -8.25 -13.58
N GLN A 290 -14.76 -9.46 -14.08
CA GLN A 290 -13.40 -10.03 -14.11
C GLN A 290 -12.56 -9.23 -15.11
N VAL A 291 -11.53 -8.56 -14.62
CA VAL A 291 -10.65 -7.70 -15.44
C VAL A 291 -9.32 -8.39 -15.72
N LEU A 292 -8.87 -9.26 -14.82
CA LEU A 292 -7.64 -10.02 -14.99
C LEU A 292 -7.85 -11.45 -14.51
N LYS A 293 -7.32 -12.40 -15.28
CA LYS A 293 -7.28 -13.82 -14.97
C LYS A 293 -5.93 -14.36 -15.43
N GLU A 294 -5.05 -14.60 -14.48
CA GLU A 294 -3.75 -15.24 -14.63
C GLU A 294 -3.75 -16.54 -13.82
N ASP A 295 -2.73 -17.37 -14.03
CA ASP A 295 -2.57 -18.67 -13.37
C ASP A 295 -2.61 -18.58 -11.83
N PHE A 296 -2.01 -17.53 -11.27
CA PHE A 296 -1.83 -17.38 -9.82
C PHE A 296 -2.64 -16.23 -9.23
N PHE A 297 -3.35 -15.48 -10.07
CA PHE A 297 -3.99 -14.24 -9.68
C PHE A 297 -5.21 -13.94 -10.54
N SER A 298 -6.32 -13.61 -9.91
CA SER A 298 -7.49 -13.06 -10.60
C SER A 298 -7.96 -11.78 -9.92
N PHE A 299 -8.47 -10.84 -10.71
CA PHE A 299 -9.01 -9.59 -10.21
C PHE A 299 -10.42 -9.30 -10.75
N PHE A 300 -11.35 -9.11 -9.82
CA PHE A 300 -12.74 -8.76 -10.06
C PHE A 300 -12.97 -7.30 -9.68
N SER A 301 -13.19 -6.44 -10.66
CA SER A 301 -13.40 -5.00 -10.45
C SER A 301 -14.87 -4.66 -10.27
N GLY A 302 -15.15 -3.77 -9.33
CA GLY A 302 -16.49 -3.23 -9.09
C GLY A 302 -16.63 -2.62 -7.69
N ARG A 303 -17.81 -2.06 -7.39
CA ARG A 303 -18.13 -1.50 -6.07
C ARG A 303 -18.49 -2.62 -5.10
N SER A 304 -17.49 -3.42 -4.71
CA SER A 304 -17.68 -4.67 -3.96
C SER A 304 -18.41 -4.42 -2.63
N TYR A 305 -18.09 -3.35 -1.89
CA TYR A 305 -18.74 -3.05 -0.61
C TYR A 305 -20.21 -2.70 -0.79
N GLU A 306 -20.59 -2.02 -1.87
CA GLU A 306 -21.99 -1.74 -2.20
C GLU A 306 -22.75 -3.04 -2.51
N VAL A 307 -22.16 -3.93 -3.29
CA VAL A 307 -22.78 -5.24 -3.60
C VAL A 307 -22.86 -6.14 -2.35
N ILE A 308 -21.80 -6.19 -1.55
CA ILE A 308 -21.73 -7.03 -0.34
C ILE A 308 -22.70 -6.52 0.72
N SER A 309 -22.74 -5.20 0.97
CA SER A 309 -23.64 -4.61 1.97
C SER A 309 -25.11 -4.81 1.68
N THR A 310 -25.49 -4.89 0.40
CA THR A 310 -26.88 -5.11 -0.01
C THR A 310 -27.28 -6.58 -0.02
N LYS A 311 -26.40 -7.48 -0.48
CA LYS A 311 -26.75 -8.89 -0.73
C LYS A 311 -26.19 -9.90 0.27
N TYR A 312 -25.05 -9.62 0.89
CA TYR A 312 -24.31 -10.59 1.71
C TYR A 312 -24.14 -10.06 3.13
N LYS A 313 -25.26 -9.93 3.87
CA LYS A 313 -25.29 -9.29 5.21
C LYS A 313 -24.28 -9.90 6.20
N LYS A 314 -24.12 -11.23 6.22
CA LYS A 314 -23.15 -11.92 7.09
C LYS A 314 -21.71 -11.52 6.75
N LEU A 315 -21.34 -11.60 5.47
CA LEU A 315 -20.02 -11.17 4.98
C LEU A 315 -19.77 -9.68 5.26
N TRP A 316 -20.80 -8.84 5.09
CA TRP A 316 -20.69 -7.41 5.39
C TRP A 316 -20.47 -7.12 6.88
N SER A 317 -21.10 -7.91 7.76
CA SER A 317 -20.88 -7.80 9.21
C SER A 317 -19.44 -8.16 9.55
N ASP A 318 -18.93 -9.26 8.99
CA ASP A 318 -17.57 -9.73 9.22
C ASP A 318 -16.52 -8.73 8.73
N ILE A 319 -16.71 -8.12 7.54
CA ILE A 319 -15.84 -7.04 7.05
C ILE A 319 -15.81 -5.85 8.04
N LYS A 320 -16.96 -5.48 8.62
CA LYS A 320 -17.02 -4.42 9.62
C LYS A 320 -16.28 -4.80 10.90
N ASP A 321 -16.49 -6.03 11.37
CA ASP A 321 -15.84 -6.54 12.58
C ASP A 321 -14.33 -6.64 12.40
N PHE A 322 -13.84 -7.04 11.22
CA PHE A 322 -12.42 -7.05 10.87
C PHE A 322 -11.76 -5.68 11.06
N TYR A 323 -12.37 -4.61 10.54
CA TYR A 323 -11.80 -3.26 10.69
C TYR A 323 -11.89 -2.74 12.13
N LYS A 324 -12.94 -3.09 12.87
CA LYS A 324 -13.06 -2.75 14.29
C LYS A 324 -12.01 -3.48 15.14
N LEU A 325 -11.75 -4.75 14.84
CA LEU A 325 -10.69 -5.55 15.46
C LEU A 325 -9.31 -4.93 15.20
N GLN A 326 -9.01 -4.56 13.95
CA GLN A 326 -7.77 -3.85 13.62
C GLN A 326 -7.63 -2.51 14.36
N ASN A 327 -8.75 -1.85 14.66
CA ASN A 327 -8.75 -0.61 15.42
C ASN A 327 -8.50 -0.81 16.92
N GLY A 328 -8.73 -2.03 17.43
CA GLY A 328 -8.74 -2.35 18.85
C GLY A 328 -10.08 -2.02 19.54
N ASN A 329 -11.17 -1.91 18.78
CA ASN A 329 -12.50 -1.60 19.33
C ASN A 329 -13.25 -2.85 19.81
N ILE A 330 -12.85 -4.03 19.35
CA ILE A 330 -13.47 -5.31 19.71
C ILE A 330 -12.33 -6.30 19.95
N GLU A 331 -12.50 -7.15 20.97
CA GLU A 331 -11.57 -8.26 21.24
C GLU A 331 -11.72 -9.40 20.22
N PRO A 332 -10.64 -10.14 19.91
CA PRO A 332 -10.74 -11.35 19.11
C PRO A 332 -11.76 -12.30 19.74
N ARG A 333 -12.66 -12.85 18.94
CA ARG A 333 -13.56 -13.90 19.44
C ARG A 333 -12.70 -15.07 19.87
N THR A 334 -12.74 -15.41 21.16
CA THR A 334 -12.15 -16.66 21.66
C THR A 334 -12.87 -17.80 20.98
N ILE A 335 -12.24 -18.41 19.97
CA ILE A 335 -12.71 -19.68 19.46
C ILE A 335 -12.43 -20.64 20.60
N SER A 336 -13.46 -20.98 21.37
CA SER A 336 -13.47 -22.21 22.15
C SER A 336 -13.13 -23.31 21.15
N GLN A 337 -11.87 -23.75 21.18
CA GLN A 337 -11.52 -25.00 20.55
C GLN A 337 -12.40 -26.02 21.27
N LYS A 338 -13.45 -26.51 20.61
CA LYS A 338 -14.03 -27.78 21.05
C LYS A 338 -12.84 -28.71 21.19
N GLU A 339 -12.70 -29.36 22.34
CA GLU A 339 -11.66 -30.37 22.52
C GLU A 339 -11.66 -31.21 21.25
N PHE A 340 -10.49 -31.31 20.63
CA PHE A 340 -10.32 -32.20 19.51
C PHE A 340 -10.59 -33.58 20.07
N ILE A 341 -11.82 -34.09 19.89
CA ILE A 341 -12.16 -35.47 20.20
C ILE A 341 -11.34 -36.24 19.18
N ARG A 342 -10.09 -36.57 19.55
CA ARG A 342 -9.38 -37.68 18.93
C ARG A 342 -10.39 -38.80 18.99
N LEU A 343 -10.80 -39.31 17.82
CA LEU A 343 -11.47 -40.59 17.73
C LEU A 343 -10.55 -41.58 18.44
N LYS A 344 -10.77 -41.78 19.75
CA LYS A 344 -10.15 -42.85 20.49
C LYS A 344 -10.79 -44.08 19.91
N ASN A 345 -9.95 -44.90 19.29
CA ASN A 345 -10.23 -46.23 18.78
C ASN A 345 -10.78 -46.26 17.35
N TYR A 346 -9.95 -45.83 16.39
CA TYR A 346 -9.80 -46.71 15.22
C TYR A 346 -8.95 -47.88 15.71
N ILE A 347 -9.61 -48.96 16.13
CA ILE A 347 -8.95 -50.26 16.27
C ILE A 347 -8.57 -50.63 14.82
N PRO A 348 -7.28 -50.74 14.48
CA PRO A 348 -6.93 -51.31 13.20
C PRO A 348 -7.52 -52.71 13.20
N GLU A 349 -8.47 -53.00 12.30
CA GLU A 349 -8.80 -54.39 12.00
C GLU A 349 -7.48 -55.11 11.76
N GLN A 350 -7.32 -56.24 12.46
CA GLN A 350 -6.13 -57.07 12.39
C GLN A 350 -5.80 -57.27 10.92
N THR A 351 -4.67 -56.70 10.49
CA THR A 351 -4.14 -56.90 9.14
C THR A 351 -4.14 -58.41 8.90
N PRO A 352 -4.90 -58.94 7.91
CA PRO A 352 -4.86 -60.35 7.62
C PRO A 352 -3.41 -60.73 7.34
N THR A 353 -2.93 -61.78 8.00
CA THR A 353 -1.60 -62.33 7.82
C THR A 353 -1.42 -62.67 6.34
N ILE A 354 -0.72 -61.80 5.61
CA ILE A 354 -0.32 -62.06 4.24
C ILE A 354 0.65 -63.24 4.27
N PRO A 355 0.35 -64.39 3.65
CA PRO A 355 1.28 -65.51 3.59
C PRO A 355 2.57 -65.04 2.90
N LYS A 356 3.72 -65.47 3.44
CA LYS A 356 5.04 -65.23 2.86
C LYS A 356 5.04 -65.69 1.40
N ILE A 357 5.05 -64.73 0.48
CA ILE A 357 5.30 -64.99 -0.94
C ILE A 357 6.78 -65.34 -1.04
N GLU A 358 7.09 -66.57 -1.47
CA GLU A 358 8.44 -66.94 -1.90
C GLU A 358 8.88 -65.99 -3.02
N ILE A 359 10.04 -65.37 -2.81
CA ILE A 359 10.65 -64.47 -3.77
C ILE A 359 11.07 -65.31 -4.98
N LEU A 360 10.23 -65.36 -6.00
CA LEU A 360 10.62 -65.81 -7.33
C LEU A 360 11.73 -64.88 -7.84
N GLN A 361 12.84 -65.50 -8.25
CA GLN A 361 14.01 -64.84 -8.80
C GLN A 361 13.60 -63.81 -9.86
N GLN A 362 14.07 -62.57 -9.71
CA GLN A 362 13.81 -61.53 -10.68
C GLN A 362 14.43 -61.90 -12.03
N PRO A 363 13.70 -61.79 -13.16
CA PRO A 363 14.32 -61.91 -14.46
C PRO A 363 15.27 -60.72 -14.66
N THR A 364 16.49 -61.03 -15.12
CA THR A 364 17.47 -60.05 -15.57
C THR A 364 16.85 -59.19 -16.68
N PHE A 365 16.70 -57.89 -16.41
CA PHE A 365 16.28 -56.92 -17.42
C PHE A 365 17.40 -56.77 -18.46
N GLU A 366 17.19 -57.32 -19.66
CA GLU A 366 17.91 -56.87 -20.84
C GLU A 366 17.50 -55.43 -21.18
N GLN A 367 18.50 -54.58 -21.41
CA GLN A 367 18.30 -53.20 -21.80
C GLN A 367 17.57 -53.12 -23.15
N VAL A 368 16.30 -52.72 -23.11
CA VAL A 368 15.58 -52.31 -24.31
C VAL A 368 16.23 -51.03 -24.85
N LYS A 369 17.03 -51.16 -25.91
CA LYS A 369 17.47 -50.02 -26.71
C LYS A 369 16.26 -49.40 -27.40
N LEU A 370 15.84 -48.23 -26.92
CA LEU A 370 14.90 -47.37 -27.62
C LEU A 370 15.55 -46.90 -28.93
N ASN A 371 15.08 -47.46 -30.05
CA ASN A 371 15.50 -47.06 -31.39
C ASN A 371 14.72 -45.79 -31.76
N TYR A 372 15.32 -44.62 -31.54
CA TYR A 372 14.77 -43.36 -32.00
C TYR A 372 14.89 -43.32 -33.53
N GLY A 373 13.74 -43.42 -34.19
CA GLY A 373 13.64 -43.43 -35.65
C GLY A 373 14.36 -42.26 -36.32
N ASN A 374 14.81 -42.54 -37.54
CA ASN A 374 15.55 -41.68 -38.46
C ASN A 374 14.99 -40.22 -38.52
N PRO A 375 15.83 -39.18 -38.35
CA PRO A 375 15.40 -37.76 -38.33
C PRO A 375 14.85 -37.19 -39.66
N ALA A 376 14.82 -37.97 -40.74
CA ALA A 376 14.55 -37.48 -42.09
C ALA A 376 13.05 -37.26 -42.45
N PHE A 377 12.13 -37.28 -41.49
CA PHE A 377 10.69 -37.23 -41.79
C PHE A 377 10.05 -35.83 -41.74
N TRP A 378 10.81 -34.77 -41.42
CA TRP A 378 10.29 -33.40 -41.26
C TRP A 378 10.91 -32.38 -42.21
N THR A 379 11.02 -32.70 -43.50
CA THR A 379 11.16 -31.69 -44.55
C THR A 379 10.42 -32.15 -45.79
N ASN A 380 9.21 -31.63 -45.99
CA ASN A 380 8.58 -31.30 -47.28
C ASN A 380 7.06 -31.30 -47.10
N ASN A 381 6.49 -30.14 -46.80
CA ASN A 381 5.17 -29.71 -47.26
C ASN A 381 4.89 -28.29 -46.76
N LEU A 382 5.61 -27.32 -47.32
CA LEU A 382 5.14 -25.95 -47.50
C LEU A 382 5.52 -25.55 -48.92
N LYS A 383 4.51 -25.45 -49.78
CA LYS A 383 4.59 -24.87 -51.12
C LYS A 383 4.65 -23.35 -51.03
#